data_AF-A0A2V8Y9L6-F1
#
_entry.id   AF-A0A2V8Y9L6-F1
#
_cell.length_a   1.000
_cell.length_b   1.000
_cell.length_c   1.000
_cell.angle_alpha   90.00
_cell.angle_beta   90.00
_cell.angle_gamma   90.00
#
_symmetry.space_group_name_H-M   'P 1'
#
loop_
_entity.id
_entity.type
_entity.pdbx_description
1 polymer ?
#
loop_
_entity_poly.entity_id
_entity_poly.type
_entity_poly.pdbx_seq_one_letter_code
_entity_poly.pdbx_strand_id
1 'polypeptide(L)' 'MSGGDRRSIGRSNEVVKLVLRAPRRFAELLQCLWSDDPMITMRAADAAEKVSAVKPELLKPYKAELLGLLTETGYYEA' A
#
# COMPACT_ATOMS: atom_id res chain seq x y z
N MET A 1 0.15 20.50 -19.30
CA MET A 1 0.78 19.88 -18.12
C MET A 1 0.39 20.68 -16.89
N SER A 2 -0.60 20.22 -16.13
CA SER A 2 -0.99 20.88 -14.88
C SER A 2 -1.19 19.80 -13.84
N GLY A 3 -0.24 19.73 -12.89
CA GLY A 3 -0.16 18.73 -11.83
C GLY A 3 -1.39 18.77 -10.91
N GLY A 4 -2.45 18.10 -11.36
CA GLY A 4 -3.68 17.90 -10.64
C GLY A 4 -3.45 17.01 -9.42
N ASP A 5 -3.59 17.63 -8.25
CA ASP A 5 -3.78 17.03 -6.93
C ASP A 5 -2.55 16.49 -6.18
N ARG A 6 -1.59 17.39 -5.93
CA ARG A 6 -0.51 17.24 -4.94
C ARG A 6 -0.98 16.97 -3.49
N ARG A 7 -2.29 17.03 -3.19
CA ARG A 7 -2.83 16.73 -1.86
C ARG A 7 -2.92 15.22 -1.58
N SER A 8 -2.99 14.40 -2.63
CA SER A 8 -3.05 12.93 -2.51
C SER A 8 -1.70 12.31 -2.13
N ILE A 9 -0.60 12.80 -2.73
CA ILE A 9 0.80 12.43 -2.39
C ILE A 9 1.15 12.83 -0.95
N GLY A 10 0.58 13.93 -0.45
CA GLY A 10 0.83 14.44 0.90
C GLY A 10 0.41 13.44 2.00
N ARG A 11 -0.75 12.80 1.83
CA ARG A 11 -1.29 11.89 2.86
C ARG A 11 -0.62 10.52 2.91
N SER A 12 -0.17 9.96 1.78
CA SER A 12 0.53 8.65 1.82
C SER A 12 1.88 8.76 2.53
N ASN A 13 2.61 9.87 2.32
CA ASN A 13 3.87 10.12 3.02
C ASN A 13 3.71 10.30 4.54
N GLU A 14 2.55 10.80 5.01
CA GLU A 14 2.24 10.85 6.46
C GLU A 14 2.04 9.45 7.04
N VAL A 15 1.32 8.58 6.32
CA VAL A 15 1.13 7.17 6.69
C VAL A 15 2.48 6.44 6.75
N VAL A 16 3.36 6.66 5.76
CA VAL A 16 4.73 6.10 5.76
C VAL A 16 5.48 6.50 7.03
N LYS A 17 5.50 7.80 7.37
CA LYS A 17 6.16 8.28 8.61
C LYS A 17 5.55 7.67 9.86
N LEU A 18 4.22 7.54 9.91
CA LEU A 18 3.51 6.97 11.06
C LEU A 18 3.86 5.49 11.25
N VAL A 19 3.88 4.71 10.17
CA VAL A 19 4.22 3.29 10.23
C VAL A 19 5.70 3.06 10.50
N LEU A 20 6.61 3.88 9.95
CA LEU A 20 8.04 3.78 10.28
C LEU A 20 8.32 4.06 11.77
N ARG A 21 7.55 4.97 12.38
CA ARG A 21 7.57 5.27 13.83
C ARG A 21 6.89 4.18 14.67
N ALA A 22 5.93 3.45 14.11
CA ALA A 22 5.21 2.38 14.80
C ALA A 22 5.02 1.15 13.88
N PRO A 23 6.08 0.34 13.67
CA PRO A 23 6.06 -0.75 12.68
C PRO A 23 4.95 -1.78 12.84
N ARG A 24 4.43 -1.95 14.06
CA ARG A 24 3.25 -2.79 14.35
C ARG A 24 2.01 -2.41 13.54
N ARG A 25 1.90 -1.15 13.10
CA ARG A 25 0.80 -0.65 12.27
C ARG A 25 0.93 -1.04 10.79
N PHE A 26 2.01 -1.70 10.40
CA PHE A 26 2.17 -2.18 9.02
C PHE A 26 1.07 -3.19 8.65
N ALA A 27 0.59 -3.98 9.61
CA ALA A 27 -0.56 -4.88 9.42
C ALA A 27 -1.84 -4.10 9.07
N GLU A 28 -2.13 -3.02 9.80
CA GLU A 28 -3.28 -2.13 9.54
C GLU A 28 -3.18 -1.51 8.14
N LEU A 29 -1.98 -1.10 7.72
CA LEU A 29 -1.73 -0.58 6.38
C LEU A 29 -2.00 -1.64 5.29
N LEU A 30 -1.56 -2.88 5.50
CA LEU A 30 -1.78 -3.95 4.51
C LEU A 30 -3.26 -4.33 4.39
N GLN A 31 -4.02 -4.30 5.49
CA GLN A 31 -5.48 -4.55 5.42
C GLN A 31 -6.19 -3.58 4.46
N CYS A 32 -5.68 -2.35 4.30
CA CYS A 32 -6.24 -1.38 3.36
C CYS A 32 -6.04 -1.76 1.87
N LEU A 33 -5.24 -2.78 1.55
CA LEU A 33 -5.14 -3.31 0.19
C LEU A 33 -6.41 -4.03 -0.28
N TRP A 34 -7.26 -4.46 0.65
CA TRP A 34 -8.56 -5.08 0.38
C TRP A 34 -9.74 -4.10 0.52
N SER A 35 -9.47 -2.80 0.43
CA SER A 35 -10.53 -1.79 0.45
C SER A 35 -11.33 -1.80 -0.85
N ASP A 36 -12.66 -1.66 -0.75
CA ASP A 36 -13.55 -1.46 -1.91
C ASP A 36 -13.34 -0.11 -2.60
N ASP A 37 -12.77 0.89 -1.88
CA ASP A 37 -12.40 2.19 -2.46
C ASP A 37 -11.04 2.08 -3.18
N PRO A 38 -10.99 2.21 -4.53
CA PRO A 38 -9.75 2.09 -5.29
C PRO A 38 -8.70 3.14 -4.90
N MET A 39 -9.12 4.32 -4.44
CA MET A 39 -8.19 5.36 -4.03
C MET A 39 -7.51 5.02 -2.70
N ILE A 40 -8.20 4.30 -1.80
CA ILE A 40 -7.59 3.77 -0.57
C ILE A 40 -6.59 2.69 -0.94
N THR A 41 -6.97 1.73 -1.79
CA THR A 41 -6.11 0.62 -2.22
C THR A 41 -4.82 1.12 -2.88
N MET A 42 -4.92 2.06 -3.82
CA MET A 42 -3.74 2.65 -4.48
C MET A 42 -2.81 3.36 -3.48
N ARG A 43 -3.36 4.08 -2.50
CA ARG A 43 -2.56 4.80 -1.49
C ARG A 43 -1.93 3.86 -0.48
N ALA A 44 -2.64 2.80 -0.10
CA ALA A 44 -2.13 1.77 0.77
C ALA A 44 -0.96 1.03 0.11
N ALA A 45 -1.09 0.68 -1.17
CA ALA A 45 -0.01 0.08 -1.97
C ALA A 45 1.22 1.00 -2.05
N ASP A 46 1.04 2.28 -2.40
CA ASP A 46 2.13 3.28 -2.45
C ASP A 46 2.84 3.43 -1.09
N ALA A 47 2.09 3.51 0.01
CA ALA A 47 2.68 3.60 1.34
C ALA A 47 3.38 2.30 1.77
N ALA A 48 2.81 1.13 1.44
CA ALA A 48 3.40 -0.17 1.75
C ALA A 48 4.71 -0.39 0.99
N GLU A 49 4.75 -0.04 -0.29
CA GLU A 49 5.96 -0.02 -1.11
C GLU A 49 7.05 0.83 -0.44
N LYS A 50 6.76 2.10 -0.14
CA LYS A 50 7.70 3.03 0.50
C LYS A 50 8.18 2.56 1.87
N VAL A 51 7.31 2.02 2.71
CA VAL A 51 7.71 1.49 4.03
C VAL A 51 8.62 0.27 3.83
N SER A 52 8.27 -0.65 2.93
CA SER A 52 9.04 -1.87 2.69
C SER A 52 10.41 -1.60 2.05
N ALA A 53 10.54 -0.52 1.27
CA ALA A 53 11.83 -0.06 0.76
C ALA A 53 12.81 0.35 1.88
N VAL A 54 12.29 0.81 3.02
CA VAL A 54 13.08 1.17 4.21
C VAL A 54 13.20 0.00 5.20
N LYS A 55 12.14 -0.80 5.35
CA LYS A 55 12.02 -1.90 6.31
C LYS A 55 11.46 -3.16 5.63
N PRO A 56 12.27 -3.86 4.80
CA PRO A 56 11.82 -5.00 4.02
C PRO A 56 11.37 -6.20 4.86
N GLU A 57 11.83 -6.30 6.11
CA GLU A 57 11.42 -7.33 7.07
C GLU A 57 9.92 -7.30 7.39
N LEU A 58 9.29 -6.12 7.30
CA LEU A 58 7.85 -5.97 7.57
C LEU A 58 6.99 -6.65 6.50
N LEU A 59 7.50 -6.81 5.27
CA LEU A 59 6.77 -7.41 4.17
C LEU A 59 6.77 -8.95 4.21
N LYS A 60 7.80 -9.55 4.84
CA LYS A 60 8.04 -11.01 4.83
C LYS A 60 6.82 -11.85 5.26
N PRO A 61 6.08 -11.50 6.33
CA PRO A 61 4.93 -12.31 6.76
C PRO A 61 3.79 -12.36 5.73
N TYR A 62 3.67 -11.34 4.88
CA TYR A 62 2.53 -11.14 3.99
C TYR A 62 2.74 -11.67 2.58
N LYS A 63 3.86 -12.36 2.32
CA LYS A 63 4.22 -12.85 0.97
C LYS A 63 3.11 -13.68 0.34
N ALA A 64 2.50 -14.59 1.08
CA ALA A 64 1.45 -15.47 0.56
C ALA A 64 0.18 -14.68 0.19
N GLU A 65 -0.25 -13.78 1.06
CA GLU A 65 -1.43 -12.92 0.84
C GLU A 65 -1.25 -11.99 -0.36
N LEU A 66 -0.08 -11.34 -0.47
CA LEU A 66 0.25 -10.46 -1.58
C LEU A 66 0.34 -11.19 -2.93
N LEU A 67 0.87 -12.41 -2.94
CA LEU A 67 0.88 -13.24 -4.15
C LEU A 67 -0.55 -13.71 -4.52
N GLY A 68 -1.41 -13.93 -3.53
CA GLY A 68 -2.83 -14.22 -3.73
C GLY A 68 -3.57 -13.09 -4.47
N LEU A 69 -3.31 -11.83 -4.09
CA LEU A 69 -3.90 -10.66 -4.77
C LEU A 69 -3.63 -10.65 -6.28
N LEU A 70 -2.42 -11.05 -6.71
CA LEU A 70 -2.05 -11.10 -8.14
C LEU A 70 -2.85 -12.16 -8.92
N THR A 71 -3.30 -13.21 -8.26
CA THR A 71 -4.13 -14.26 -8.88
C THR A 71 -5.59 -13.87 -9.03
N GLU A 72 -6.06 -12.94 -8.19
CA GLU A 72 -7.43 -12.43 -8.22
C GLU A 72 -7.60 -11.32 -9.29
N THR A 73 -6.54 -10.58 -9.60
CA THR A 73 -6.52 -9.55 -10.65
C THR A 73 -6.42 -10.14 -12.06
N GLY A 74 -7.26 -11.12 -12.38
CA GLY A 74 -7.39 -11.69 -13.72
C GLY A 74 -7.89 -10.65 -14.74
N TYR A 75 -7.02 -9.74 -15.18
CA TYR A 75 -7.18 -9.02 -16.43
C TYR A 75 -6.88 -9.97 -17.60
N TYR A 76 -7.84 -10.85 -17.87
CA TYR A 76 -8.05 -11.46 -19.18
C TYR A 76 -9.51 -11.21 -19.56
N GLU A 77 -9.76 -10.05 -20.15
CA GLU A 77 -10.87 -9.83 -21.06
C GLU A 77 -10.26 -9.38 -22.39
N ALA A 78 -10.72 -10.05 -23.46
CA ALA A 78 -10.21 -10.02 -24.83
C ALA A 78 -10.49 -8.71 -25.58
#